data_AF-A0A954N5R6-F1
#
_entry.id   AF-A0A954N5R6-F1
#
_cell.length_a   1.000
_cell.length_b   1.000
_cell.length_c   1.000
_cell.angle_alpha   90.00
_cell.angle_beta   90.00
_cell.angle_gamma   90.00
#
_symmetry.space_group_name_H-M   'P 1'
#
loop_
_entity.id
_entity.type
_entity.pdbx_description
1 polymer ?
#
loop_
_entity_poly.entity_id
_entity_poly.type
_entity_poly.pdbx_seq_one_letter_code
_entity_poly.pdbx_strand_id
1 'polypeptide(L)'
;VDVGLPPDMPLKVTDPMLDRFHLIDPAMTEFRSNLSELLFAWRATPLEEIPRQEADWLADVRAVWNDTLAHIEVVRADLNEFETQRAPRIASLRELAKRVEAGSAESEAFSVAAFNERADRFYSDFDELVKNFDATLSALESFDQIRPEDPATMRRVLVTMMTELSSQLLELSLIQARVRLEAIVLVPIELDAADALEIASTNRLDWMNARSSLVDTWRLIQFNANNLLSDLDVVFNGDIGTTADNPFGFNHSTGRLQVGLEWDAPLTRVAERNNYRQSLIEYASARRNYVRYVDQVNQGLRATLRTIELNQMNFELRRAAVRVAISQVELARLRLSEPPKPGDAGPTSTTTARDLVDALSGLNNDQDAFLSVWVNYEVLRRSLDFNLGTMLLDNRGVWVDPGPIRVPRSGPREPREEIPPGEIGVPVYPEPEPLPIPEANVPEGGGWLIRNDVPADGEPDAAPGGGEASQLSIHAWPQPPRRVDVPAIAGPRGASGPGQATVIGPVRANGVDLSSYEEPQGAPPPQGGRP
;
A
#
# COMPACT_ATOMS: atom_id res chain seq x y z
N VAL A 1 4.91 -5.13 13.05
CA VAL A 1 6.25 -5.42 12.47
C VAL A 1 7.06 -5.99 13.61
N ASP A 2 7.40 -7.28 13.53
CA ASP A 2 8.22 -7.92 14.56
C ASP A 2 9.68 -7.69 14.17
N VAL A 3 10.33 -6.72 14.82
CA VAL A 3 11.65 -6.21 14.40
C VAL A 3 12.79 -7.14 14.86
N GLY A 4 12.48 -8.19 15.65
CA GLY A 4 13.46 -9.15 16.15
C GLY A 4 14.51 -8.54 17.09
N LEU A 5 14.22 -7.36 17.64
CA LEU A 5 15.12 -6.64 18.54
C LEU A 5 14.81 -7.01 20.00
N PRO A 6 15.84 -7.05 20.88
CA PRO A 6 15.63 -7.30 22.30
C PRO A 6 14.65 -6.28 22.89
N PRO A 7 13.71 -6.71 23.76
CA PRO A 7 12.67 -5.84 24.30
C PRO A 7 13.23 -4.66 25.13
N ASP A 8 14.44 -4.82 25.67
CA ASP A 8 15.08 -3.83 26.54
C ASP A 8 15.94 -2.81 25.76
N MET A 9 16.02 -2.93 24.43
CA MET A 9 16.82 -2.03 23.62
C MET A 9 16.08 -0.69 23.45
N PRO A 10 16.63 0.44 23.94
CA PRO A 10 16.02 1.74 23.73
C PRO A 10 16.07 2.06 22.24
N LEU A 11 14.91 1.97 21.58
CA LEU A 11 14.79 2.17 20.14
C LEU A 11 14.12 3.52 19.87
N LYS A 12 14.83 4.37 19.13
CA LYS A 12 14.26 5.63 18.61
C LYS A 12 13.97 5.45 17.12
N VAL A 13 12.69 5.28 16.78
CA VAL A 13 12.26 5.32 15.38
C VAL A 13 12.42 6.76 14.90
N THR A 14 13.34 6.98 13.97
CA THR A 14 13.54 8.28 13.31
C THR A 14 13.33 8.05 11.82
N ASP A 15 12.24 8.61 11.30
CA ASP A 15 11.94 8.60 9.87
C ASP A 15 11.76 10.06 9.43
N PRO A 16 12.76 10.63 8.71
CA PRO A 16 12.69 11.99 8.20
C PRO A 16 11.45 12.25 7.33
N MET A 17 10.85 11.21 6.75
CA MET A 17 9.60 11.37 6.00
C MET A 17 8.40 11.61 6.90
N LEU A 18 8.37 11.03 8.10
CA LEU A 18 7.28 11.14 9.07
C LEU A 18 7.40 12.39 9.94
N ASP A 19 8.61 12.94 10.10
CA ASP A 19 8.85 14.15 10.91
C ASP A 19 7.98 15.35 10.48
N ARG A 20 7.60 15.41 9.19
CA ARG A 20 6.70 16.45 8.66
C ARG A 20 5.28 16.41 9.26
N PHE A 21 4.87 15.28 9.84
CA PHE A 21 3.56 15.09 10.49
C PHE A 21 3.59 15.42 11.99
N HIS A 22 4.75 15.74 12.55
CA HIS A 22 4.84 16.38 13.86
C HIS A 22 4.38 17.84 13.74
N LEU A 23 3.07 18.04 13.79
CA LEU A 23 2.45 19.36 13.61
C LEU A 23 2.85 20.34 14.71
N ILE A 24 3.08 19.83 15.92
CA ILE A 24 3.68 20.59 17.02
C ILE A 24 5.10 20.07 17.21
N ASP A 25 6.07 20.97 17.32
CA ASP A 25 7.45 20.60 17.61
C ASP A 25 7.53 19.84 18.96
N PRO A 26 8.14 18.65 19.01
CA PRO A 26 8.38 17.94 20.27
C PRO A 26 9.08 18.80 21.32
N ALA A 27 10.04 19.66 20.92
CA ALA A 27 10.74 20.56 21.83
C ALA A 27 9.79 21.61 22.44
N MET A 28 8.83 22.12 21.65
CA MET A 28 7.79 23.03 22.15
C MET A 28 6.88 22.32 23.16
N THR A 29 6.55 21.06 22.91
CA THR A 29 5.71 20.27 23.82
C THR A 29 6.42 20.03 25.15
N GLU A 30 7.71 19.66 25.12
CA GLU A 30 8.55 19.48 26.30
C GLU A 30 8.70 20.80 27.08
N PHE A 31 9.02 21.89 26.39
CA PHE A 31 9.14 23.22 26.99
C PHE A 31 7.87 23.65 27.73
N ARG A 32 6.69 23.44 27.11
CA ARG A 32 5.39 23.73 27.74
C ARG A 32 5.10 22.83 28.95
N SER A 33 5.55 21.58 28.94
CA SER A 33 5.45 20.68 30.09
C SER A 33 6.28 21.19 31.26
N ASN A 34 7.54 21.55 31.01
CA ASN A 34 8.46 22.09 32.01
C ASN A 34 7.93 23.40 32.62
N LEU A 35 7.37 24.29 31.79
CA LEU A 35 6.69 25.51 32.24
C LEU A 35 5.51 25.20 33.17
N SER A 36 4.70 24.20 32.82
CA SER A 36 3.52 23.81 33.60
C SER A 36 3.93 23.24 34.96
N GLU A 37 4.99 22.43 35.00
CA GLU A 37 5.58 21.90 36.23
C GLU A 37 6.15 23.00 37.12
N LEU A 38 6.86 23.96 36.53
CA LEU A 38 7.39 25.14 37.22
C LEU A 38 6.26 25.99 37.81
N LEU A 39 5.20 26.27 37.04
CA LEU A 39 4.01 26.98 37.51
C LEU A 39 3.30 26.23 38.65
N PHE A 40 3.24 24.89 38.58
CA PHE A 40 2.67 24.08 39.64
C PHE A 40 3.50 24.16 40.92
N ALA A 41 4.83 24.01 40.81
CA ALA A 41 5.75 24.15 41.93
C ALA A 41 5.61 25.54 42.58
N TRP A 42 5.58 26.60 41.77
CA TRP A 42 5.41 27.98 42.23
C TRP A 42 4.04 28.25 42.86
N ARG A 43 3.00 27.48 42.58
CA ARG A 43 1.68 27.60 43.24
C ARG A 43 1.62 26.76 44.52
N ALA A 44 2.34 25.65 44.59
CA ALA A 44 2.32 24.72 45.72
C ALA A 44 3.20 25.16 46.91
N THR A 45 4.23 25.99 46.71
CA THR A 45 5.13 26.42 47.81
C THR A 45 4.39 27.21 48.91
N PRO A 46 4.48 26.84 50.19
CA PRO A 46 3.93 27.63 51.30
C PRO A 46 4.64 29.00 51.43
N LEU A 47 3.89 30.05 51.78
CA LEU A 47 4.44 31.42 51.93
C LEU A 47 5.51 31.55 53.02
N GLU A 48 5.49 30.64 54.00
CA GLU A 48 6.37 30.63 55.19
C GLU A 48 7.75 29.98 54.91
N GLU A 49 7.86 29.22 53.82
CA GLU A 49 9.09 28.52 53.41
C GLU A 49 9.87 29.29 52.34
N ILE A 50 9.42 30.49 51.93
CA ILE A 50 10.12 31.32 50.95
C ILE A 50 11.41 31.85 51.59
N PRO A 51 12.60 31.34 51.23
CA PRO A 51 13.84 31.84 51.81
C PRO A 51 14.00 33.32 51.41
N ARG A 52 14.41 34.18 52.34
CA ARG A 52 14.67 35.62 52.15
C ARG A 52 15.89 35.95 51.25
N GLN A 53 16.26 35.06 50.35
CA GLN A 53 17.12 35.39 49.22
C GLN A 53 16.27 35.33 47.98
N GLU A 54 16.50 36.26 47.07
CA GLU A 54 15.94 36.38 45.74
C GLU A 54 16.20 35.09 44.92
N ALA A 55 15.53 34.01 45.28
CA ALA A 55 15.75 32.67 44.76
C ALA A 55 15.17 32.64 43.35
N ASP A 56 16.05 32.76 42.36
CA ASP A 56 15.96 32.41 40.94
C ASP A 56 14.66 32.67 40.15
N TRP A 57 13.54 33.13 40.69
CA TRP A 57 12.29 33.28 39.93
C TRP A 57 12.41 34.27 38.77
N LEU A 58 13.13 35.38 38.97
CA LEU A 58 13.42 36.32 37.88
C LEU A 58 14.40 35.71 36.86
N ALA A 59 15.34 34.86 37.30
CA ALA A 59 16.25 34.16 36.42
C ALA A 59 15.51 33.06 35.61
N ASP A 60 14.60 32.33 36.26
CA ASP A 60 13.71 31.33 35.68
C ASP A 60 12.77 31.96 34.65
N VAL A 61 12.12 33.09 34.97
CA VAL A 61 11.29 33.81 34.01
C VAL A 61 12.13 34.27 32.81
N ARG A 62 13.34 34.80 33.04
CA ARG A 62 14.24 35.19 31.93
C ARG A 62 14.68 34.00 31.09
N ALA A 63 14.97 32.86 31.70
CA ALA A 63 15.36 31.63 31.00
C ALA A 63 14.21 31.14 30.10
N VAL A 64 13.01 31.01 30.67
CA VAL A 64 11.79 30.63 29.95
C VAL A 64 11.50 31.63 28.82
N TRP A 65 11.71 32.93 29.06
CA TRP A 65 11.53 33.94 28.02
C TRP A 65 12.51 33.77 26.85
N ASN A 66 13.79 33.54 27.13
CA ASN A 66 14.79 33.31 26.10
C ASN A 66 14.46 32.06 25.26
N ASP A 67 14.00 30.99 25.89
CA ASP A 67 13.57 29.77 25.20
C ASP A 67 12.31 30.02 24.35
N THR A 68 11.39 30.87 24.84
CA THR A 68 10.19 31.30 24.09
C THR A 68 10.58 32.00 22.79
N LEU A 69 11.58 32.90 22.82
CA LEU A 69 12.09 33.57 21.62
C LEU A 69 12.63 32.57 20.58
N ALA A 70 13.36 31.54 21.03
CA ALA A 70 13.84 30.49 20.14
C ALA A 70 12.68 29.77 19.45
N HIS A 71 11.61 29.47 20.18
CA HIS A 71 10.43 28.85 19.62
C HIS A 71 9.63 29.75 18.66
N ILE A 72 9.58 31.06 18.90
CA ILE A 72 8.98 32.02 17.96
C ILE A 72 9.72 31.99 16.62
N GLU A 73 11.05 31.92 16.63
CA GLU A 73 11.84 31.79 15.41
C GLU A 73 11.61 30.46 14.68
N VAL A 74 11.38 29.35 15.41
CA VAL A 74 10.99 28.07 14.80
C VAL A 74 9.66 28.21 14.05
N VAL A 75 8.64 28.82 14.65
CA VAL A 75 7.34 29.02 13.98
C VAL A 75 7.46 29.99 12.79
N ARG A 76 8.33 31.01 12.89
CA ARG A 76 8.64 31.87 11.75
C ARG A 76 9.29 31.09 10.61
N ALA A 77 10.20 30.16 10.90
CA ALA A 77 10.79 29.29 9.89
C ALA A 77 9.73 28.37 9.24
N ASP A 78 8.80 27.83 10.04
CA ASP A 78 7.68 27.03 9.52
C ASP A 78 6.77 27.85 8.58
N LEU A 79 6.50 29.13 8.90
CA LEU A 79 5.75 30.04 8.02
C LEU A 79 6.47 30.28 6.68
N ASN A 80 7.79 30.47 6.72
CA ASN A 80 8.59 30.64 5.50
C ASN A 80 8.56 29.36 4.64
N GLU A 81 8.67 28.18 5.25
CA GLU A 81 8.55 26.90 4.54
C GLU A 81 7.16 26.75 3.92
N PHE A 82 6.10 27.07 4.66
CA PHE A 82 4.73 27.06 4.15
C PHE A 82 4.56 27.93 2.90
N GLU A 83 5.17 29.12 2.86
CA GLU A 83 5.08 30.00 1.68
C GLU A 83 5.68 29.35 0.43
N THR A 84 6.75 28.56 0.57
CA THR A 84 7.32 27.81 -0.57
C THR A 84 6.36 26.74 -1.10
N GLN A 85 5.53 26.17 -0.23
CA GLN A 85 4.56 25.12 -0.57
C GLN A 85 3.21 25.67 -1.04
N ARG A 86 2.98 26.99 -0.90
CA ARG A 86 1.71 27.64 -1.26
C ARG A 86 1.33 27.46 -2.73
N ALA A 87 2.27 27.63 -3.65
CA ALA A 87 2.00 27.49 -5.08
C ALA A 87 1.71 26.02 -5.50
N PRO A 88 2.53 25.02 -5.12
CA PRO A 88 2.20 23.61 -5.30
C PRO A 88 0.82 23.23 -4.73
N ARG A 89 0.51 23.73 -3.53
CA ARG A 89 -0.76 23.49 -2.84
C ARG A 89 -1.97 24.04 -3.60
N ILE A 90 -1.87 25.25 -4.14
CA ILE A 90 -2.93 25.84 -4.96
C ILE A 90 -3.12 25.03 -6.25
N ALA A 91 -2.03 24.56 -6.87
CA ALA A 91 -2.12 23.73 -8.07
C ALA A 91 -2.85 22.40 -7.78
N SER A 92 -2.52 21.72 -6.69
CA SER A 92 -3.17 20.46 -6.31
C SER A 92 -4.67 20.66 -6.02
N LEU A 93 -5.03 21.72 -5.28
CA LEU A 93 -6.43 22.04 -4.98
C LEU A 93 -7.23 22.33 -6.24
N ARG A 94 -6.66 23.05 -7.22
CA ARG A 94 -7.34 23.30 -8.51
C ARG A 94 -7.63 22.02 -9.27
N GLU A 95 -6.71 21.07 -9.29
CA GLU A 95 -6.93 19.79 -9.96
C GLU A 95 -7.98 18.93 -9.24
N LEU A 96 -7.95 18.89 -7.90
CA LEU A 96 -8.94 18.16 -7.12
C LEU A 96 -10.33 18.79 -7.22
N ALA A 97 -10.43 20.12 -7.22
CA ALA A 97 -11.70 20.82 -7.35
C ALA A 97 -12.44 20.54 -8.66
N LYS A 98 -11.72 20.20 -9.75
CA LYS A 98 -12.34 19.78 -11.02
C LYS A 98 -13.10 18.45 -10.92
N ARG A 99 -12.77 17.63 -9.92
CA ARG A 99 -13.31 16.28 -9.72
C ARG A 99 -14.46 16.24 -8.72
N VAL A 100 -14.66 17.32 -7.96
CA VAL A 100 -15.69 17.43 -6.93
C VAL A 100 -16.90 18.17 -7.49
N GLU A 101 -18.10 17.67 -7.21
CA GLU A 101 -19.33 18.34 -7.61
C GLU A 101 -19.51 19.66 -6.84
N ALA A 102 -19.82 20.74 -7.58
CA ALA A 102 -20.02 22.05 -6.99
C ALA A 102 -21.25 22.05 -6.06
N GLY A 103 -21.08 22.57 -4.83
CA GLY A 103 -22.14 22.71 -3.84
C GLY A 103 -22.28 21.56 -2.83
N SER A 104 -21.37 20.57 -2.83
CA SER A 104 -21.29 19.58 -1.75
C SER A 104 -20.83 20.22 -0.44
N ALA A 105 -21.19 19.62 0.70
CA ALA A 105 -20.71 20.06 2.02
C ALA A 105 -19.17 20.03 2.14
N GLU A 106 -18.53 19.20 1.30
CA GLU A 106 -17.08 19.01 1.25
C GLU A 106 -16.40 20.03 0.33
N SER A 107 -17.15 20.86 -0.41
CA SER A 107 -16.64 21.82 -1.39
C SER A 107 -15.66 22.84 -0.78
N GLU A 108 -15.79 23.18 0.50
CA GLU A 108 -14.89 24.13 1.16
C GLU A 108 -13.48 23.56 1.38
N ALA A 109 -13.36 22.24 1.59
CA ALA A 109 -12.06 21.57 1.78
C ALA A 109 -11.17 21.67 0.53
N PHE A 110 -11.79 21.77 -0.65
CA PHE A 110 -11.12 21.86 -1.95
C PHE A 110 -11.05 23.30 -2.49
N SER A 111 -11.59 24.29 -1.76
CA SER A 111 -11.67 25.67 -2.22
C SER A 111 -10.33 26.41 -2.11
N VAL A 112 -9.81 26.88 -3.24
CA VAL A 112 -8.61 27.72 -3.31
C VAL A 112 -8.82 29.06 -2.60
N ALA A 113 -10.02 29.64 -2.69
CA ALA A 113 -10.34 30.90 -2.03
C ALA A 113 -10.31 30.74 -0.50
N ALA A 114 -10.95 29.70 0.02
CA ALA A 114 -10.96 29.41 1.45
C ALA A 114 -9.56 29.05 1.98
N PHE A 115 -8.75 28.34 1.17
CA PHE A 115 -7.35 28.11 1.49
C PHE A 115 -6.55 29.42 1.59
N ASN A 116 -6.66 30.31 0.60
CA ASN A 116 -5.93 31.58 0.62
C ASN A 116 -6.33 32.47 1.81
N GLU A 117 -7.63 32.56 2.10
CA GLU A 117 -8.10 33.32 3.27
C GLU A 117 -7.49 32.81 4.57
N ARG A 118 -7.42 31.48 4.75
CA ARG A 118 -6.76 30.87 5.92
C ARG A 118 -5.25 31.12 5.92
N ALA A 119 -4.60 31.00 4.77
CA ALA A 119 -3.16 31.26 4.62
C ALA A 119 -2.80 32.69 5.01
N ASP A 120 -3.60 33.67 4.59
CA ASP A 120 -3.38 35.08 4.91
C ASP A 120 -3.58 35.34 6.42
N ARG A 121 -4.52 34.63 7.07
CA ARG A 121 -4.73 34.73 8.53
C ARG A 121 -3.54 34.20 9.35
N PHE A 122 -2.76 33.26 8.86
CA PHE A 122 -1.62 32.73 9.62
C PHE A 122 -0.59 33.81 9.97
N TYR A 123 -0.31 34.71 9.02
CA TYR A 123 0.62 35.81 9.25
C TYR A 123 0.04 36.85 10.22
N SER A 124 -1.25 37.20 10.07
CA SER A 124 -1.88 38.16 10.98
C SER A 124 -1.97 37.63 12.41
N ASP A 125 -2.38 36.37 12.59
CA ASP A 125 -2.48 35.72 13.90
C ASP A 125 -1.09 35.64 14.56
N PHE A 126 -0.05 35.28 13.79
CA PHE A 126 1.33 35.22 14.28
C PHE A 126 1.86 36.60 14.68
N ASP A 127 1.67 37.62 13.84
CA ASP A 127 2.12 38.99 14.13
C ASP A 127 1.41 39.59 15.35
N GLU A 128 0.12 39.29 15.52
CA GLU A 128 -0.64 39.69 16.72
C GLU A 128 -0.10 38.99 17.97
N LEU A 129 0.14 37.68 17.89
CA LEU A 129 0.70 36.92 19.01
C LEU A 129 2.11 37.40 19.40
N VAL A 130 2.96 37.71 18.43
CA VAL A 130 4.31 38.28 18.69
C VAL A 130 4.20 39.63 19.41
N LYS A 131 3.25 40.50 19.03
CA LYS A 131 3.01 41.75 19.77
C LYS A 131 2.55 41.50 21.21
N ASN A 132 1.73 40.47 21.43
CA ASN A 132 1.28 40.10 22.77
C ASN A 132 2.45 39.57 23.62
N PHE A 133 3.36 38.80 23.03
CA PHE A 133 4.62 38.41 23.66
C PHE A 133 5.45 39.65 24.03
N ASP A 134 5.69 40.57 23.09
CA ASP A 134 6.47 41.80 23.34
C ASP A 134 5.87 42.68 24.45
N ALA A 135 4.55 42.73 24.55
CA ALA A 135 3.85 43.44 25.61
C ALA A 135 4.06 42.77 26.99
N THR A 136 3.98 41.43 27.05
CA THR A 136 4.29 40.65 28.26
C THR A 136 5.74 40.85 28.70
N LEU A 137 6.70 40.87 27.76
CA LEU A 137 8.10 41.17 28.05
C LEU A 137 8.28 42.57 28.61
N SER A 138 7.67 43.57 27.97
CA SER A 138 7.73 44.96 28.42
C SER A 138 7.18 45.11 29.85
N ALA A 139 6.11 44.37 30.18
CA ALA A 139 5.57 44.32 31.53
C ALA A 139 6.55 43.69 32.53
N LEU A 140 7.25 42.61 32.14
CA LEU A 140 8.29 41.98 32.97
C LEU A 140 9.48 42.91 33.20
N GLU A 141 9.97 43.60 32.17
CA GLU A 141 11.05 44.59 32.29
C GLU A 141 10.67 45.74 33.23
N SER A 142 9.44 46.23 33.12
CA SER A 142 8.93 47.27 34.04
C SER A 142 8.84 46.78 35.48
N PHE A 143 8.48 45.51 35.67
CA PHE A 143 8.37 44.87 36.99
C PHE A 143 9.75 44.66 37.63
N ASP A 144 10.76 44.26 36.84
CA ASP A 144 12.16 44.14 37.28
C ASP A 144 12.72 45.47 37.80
N GLN A 145 12.29 46.61 37.22
CA GLN A 145 12.71 47.95 37.64
C GLN A 145 12.05 48.40 38.96
N ILE A 146 10.77 48.09 39.18
CA ILE A 146 10.00 48.53 40.36
C ILE A 146 10.28 47.64 41.57
N ARG A 147 10.43 46.33 41.34
CA ARG A 147 10.74 45.28 42.31
C ARG A 147 9.99 45.42 43.65
N PRO A 148 8.73 44.94 43.74
CA PRO A 148 7.97 44.98 44.98
C PRO A 148 8.73 44.37 46.18
N GLU A 149 8.71 45.06 47.32
CA GLU A 149 9.37 44.58 48.55
C GLU A 149 8.67 43.38 49.19
N ASP A 150 7.36 43.20 48.92
CA ASP A 150 6.56 42.09 49.45
C ASP A 150 6.70 40.81 48.58
N PRO A 151 7.27 39.71 49.12
CA PRO A 151 7.44 38.45 48.40
C PRO A 151 6.12 37.82 47.94
N ALA A 152 5.03 38.04 48.67
CA ALA A 152 3.72 37.49 48.30
C ALA A 152 3.14 38.19 47.07
N THR A 153 3.27 39.52 47.00
CA THR A 153 2.88 40.31 45.83
C THR A 153 3.78 39.99 44.62
N MET A 154 5.09 39.89 44.84
CA MET A 154 6.07 39.50 43.82
C MET A 154 5.69 38.17 43.15
N ARG A 155 5.50 37.12 43.96
CA ARG A 155 5.11 35.79 43.48
C ARG A 155 3.78 35.81 42.73
N ARG A 156 2.78 36.53 43.21
CA ARG A 156 1.46 36.61 42.57
C ARG A 156 1.58 37.18 41.15
N VAL A 157 2.33 38.28 40.98
CA VAL A 157 2.53 38.92 39.69
C VAL A 157 3.30 37.99 38.74
N LEU A 158 4.39 37.38 39.19
CA LEU A 158 5.18 36.44 38.37
C LEU A 158 4.35 35.21 37.95
N VAL A 159 3.55 34.63 38.85
CA VAL A 159 2.65 33.52 38.50
C VAL A 159 1.62 33.97 37.46
N THR A 160 1.07 35.17 37.57
CA THR A 160 0.16 35.72 36.55
C THR A 160 0.85 35.88 35.19
N MET A 161 2.05 36.47 35.15
CA MET A 161 2.83 36.63 33.92
C MET A 161 3.19 35.27 33.28
N MET A 162 3.62 34.30 34.08
CA MET A 162 3.96 32.96 33.59
C MET A 162 2.71 32.18 33.13
N THR A 163 1.56 32.42 33.76
CA THR A 163 0.28 31.84 33.30
C THR A 163 -0.13 32.43 31.95
N GLU A 164 0.05 33.75 31.76
CA GLU A 164 -0.18 34.41 30.48
C GLU A 164 0.77 33.87 29.41
N LEU A 165 2.07 33.77 29.72
CA LEU A 165 3.07 33.20 28.83
C LEU A 165 2.74 31.76 28.42
N SER A 166 2.30 30.92 29.37
CA SER A 166 1.82 29.56 29.10
C SER A 166 0.65 29.54 28.11
N SER A 167 -0.24 30.53 28.22
CA SER A 167 -1.39 30.69 27.33
C SER A 167 -0.94 31.08 25.93
N GLN A 168 -0.04 32.06 25.83
CA GLN A 168 0.54 32.53 24.56
C GLN A 168 1.36 31.42 23.86
N LEU A 169 2.12 30.62 24.61
CA LEU A 169 2.86 29.46 24.07
C LEU A 169 1.96 28.35 23.53
N LEU A 170 0.82 28.09 24.19
CA LEU A 170 -0.18 27.19 23.64
C LEU A 170 -0.71 27.74 22.32
N GLU A 171 -1.05 29.02 22.25
CA GLU A 171 -1.51 29.67 21.01
C GLU A 171 -0.46 29.58 19.88
N LEU A 172 0.81 29.82 20.21
CA LEU A 172 1.94 29.69 19.29
C LEU A 172 2.04 28.25 18.75
N SER A 173 1.88 27.24 19.62
CA SER A 173 1.88 25.83 19.20
C SER A 173 0.70 25.47 18.30
N LEU A 174 -0.47 26.10 18.48
CA LEU A 174 -1.63 25.91 17.61
C LEU A 174 -1.45 26.62 16.26
N ILE A 175 -0.79 27.78 16.22
CA ILE A 175 -0.38 28.42 14.96
C ILE A 175 0.60 27.51 14.22
N GLN A 176 1.63 27.01 14.90
CA GLN A 176 2.60 26.07 14.33
C GLN A 176 1.90 24.85 13.70
N ALA A 177 0.97 24.24 14.44
CA ALA A 177 0.20 23.10 13.96
C ALA A 177 -0.60 23.42 12.69
N ARG A 178 -1.27 24.58 12.63
CA ARG A 178 -2.03 25.02 11.45
C ARG A 178 -1.12 25.23 10.24
N VAL A 179 0.02 25.89 10.44
CA VAL A 179 0.98 26.20 9.38
C VAL A 179 1.60 24.91 8.82
N ARG A 180 2.12 24.04 9.69
CA ARG A 180 2.71 22.75 9.28
C ARG A 180 1.68 21.84 8.60
N LEU A 181 0.45 21.79 9.11
CA LEU A 181 -0.65 21.03 8.49
C LEU A 181 -0.87 21.48 7.03
N GLU A 182 -0.88 22.79 6.79
CA GLU A 182 -1.12 23.31 5.45
C GLU A 182 0.09 23.18 4.52
N ALA A 183 1.30 23.18 5.06
CA ALA A 183 2.55 23.02 4.30
C ALA A 183 2.73 21.62 3.70
N ILE A 184 2.12 20.58 4.27
CA ILE A 184 2.23 19.22 3.74
C ILE A 184 1.52 19.14 2.39
N VAL A 185 2.18 18.68 1.33
CA VAL A 185 1.59 18.51 -0.01
C VAL A 185 1.86 17.10 -0.52
N LEU A 186 0.87 16.49 -1.17
CA LEU A 186 1.05 15.19 -1.84
C LEU A 186 1.84 15.36 -3.13
N VAL A 187 2.72 14.41 -3.43
CA VAL A 187 3.36 14.34 -4.75
C VAL A 187 2.29 13.95 -5.77
N PRO A 188 2.00 14.77 -6.79
CA PRO A 188 0.82 14.57 -7.62
C PRO A 188 0.95 13.33 -8.53
N ILE A 189 -0.16 12.61 -8.65
CA ILE A 189 -0.38 11.59 -9.69
C ILE A 189 -1.51 12.07 -10.58
N GLU A 190 -1.20 12.26 -11.87
CA GLU A 190 -2.14 12.66 -12.90
C GLU A 190 -1.95 11.76 -14.12
N LEU A 191 -2.63 10.62 -14.08
CA LEU A 191 -2.54 9.60 -15.12
C LEU A 191 -3.94 9.06 -15.42
N ASP A 192 -4.31 9.00 -16.69
CA ASP A 192 -5.54 8.33 -17.12
C ASP A 192 -5.30 6.82 -17.25
N ALA A 193 -6.36 6.03 -17.19
CA ALA A 193 -6.29 4.59 -17.34
C ALA A 193 -5.74 4.14 -18.70
N ALA A 194 -6.05 4.87 -19.77
CA ALA A 194 -5.54 4.58 -21.11
C ALA A 194 -4.01 4.78 -21.17
N ASP A 195 -3.53 5.91 -20.66
CA ASP A 195 -2.10 6.22 -20.61
C ASP A 195 -1.37 5.22 -19.69
N ALA A 196 -1.96 4.88 -18.55
CA ALA A 196 -1.42 3.86 -17.65
C ALA A 196 -1.28 2.50 -18.33
N LEU A 197 -2.27 2.10 -19.13
CA LEU A 197 -2.24 0.85 -19.88
C LEU A 197 -1.16 0.87 -20.97
N GLU A 198 -1.00 1.99 -21.68
CA GLU A 198 0.05 2.17 -22.69
C GLU A 198 1.45 2.02 -22.07
N ILE A 199 1.70 2.74 -20.97
CA ILE A 199 2.95 2.65 -20.20
C ILE A 199 3.18 1.21 -19.71
N ALA A 200 2.15 0.59 -19.13
CA ALA A 200 2.22 -0.78 -18.63
C ALA A 200 2.55 -1.78 -19.75
N SER A 201 1.89 -1.67 -20.91
CA SER A 201 2.10 -2.59 -22.05
C SER A 201 3.53 -2.56 -22.60
N THR A 202 4.23 -1.43 -22.40
CA THR A 202 5.60 -1.23 -22.89
C THR A 202 6.64 -1.69 -21.87
N ASN A 203 6.42 -1.41 -20.58
CA ASN A 203 7.46 -1.59 -19.55
C ASN A 203 7.32 -2.89 -18.75
N ARG A 204 6.12 -3.48 -18.68
CA ARG A 204 5.88 -4.67 -17.86
C ARG A 204 6.53 -5.93 -18.45
N LEU A 205 7.38 -6.57 -17.63
CA LEU A 205 8.06 -7.82 -18.00
C LEU A 205 7.09 -9.01 -18.10
N ASP A 206 6.07 -9.08 -17.25
CA ASP A 206 5.05 -10.13 -17.31
C ASP A 206 4.21 -10.00 -18.60
N TRP A 207 3.99 -8.78 -19.08
CA TRP A 207 3.34 -8.52 -20.36
C TRP A 207 4.17 -9.02 -21.54
N MET A 208 5.48 -8.75 -21.53
CA MET A 208 6.42 -9.26 -22.53
C MET A 208 6.41 -10.79 -22.59
N ASN A 209 6.36 -11.45 -21.43
CA ASN A 209 6.26 -12.91 -21.33
C ASN A 209 4.94 -13.44 -21.88
N ALA A 210 3.80 -12.82 -21.52
CA ALA A 210 2.48 -13.19 -22.02
C ALA A 210 2.39 -13.05 -23.55
N ARG A 211 2.94 -11.96 -24.09
CA ARG A 211 3.02 -11.74 -25.54
C ARG A 211 3.91 -12.79 -26.21
N SER A 212 5.06 -13.12 -25.63
CA SER A 212 5.98 -14.13 -26.17
C SER A 212 5.35 -15.52 -26.22
N SER A 213 4.62 -15.91 -25.16
CA SER A 213 3.88 -17.18 -25.12
C SER A 213 2.84 -17.28 -26.24
N LEU A 214 2.12 -16.19 -26.56
CA LEU A 214 1.20 -16.17 -27.69
C LEU A 214 1.93 -16.38 -29.03
N VAL A 215 3.09 -15.76 -29.22
CA VAL A 215 3.91 -15.93 -30.43
C VAL A 215 4.41 -17.37 -30.56
N ASP A 216 4.81 -18.00 -29.47
CA ASP A 216 5.29 -19.39 -29.51
C ASP A 216 4.17 -20.37 -29.87
N THR A 217 2.95 -20.16 -29.37
CA THR A 217 1.78 -20.97 -29.81
C THR A 217 1.45 -20.74 -31.28
N TRP A 218 1.60 -19.52 -31.79
CA TRP A 218 1.45 -19.23 -33.23
C TRP A 218 2.53 -19.93 -34.08
N ARG A 219 3.79 -19.91 -33.64
CA ARG A 219 4.91 -20.61 -34.33
C ARG A 219 4.67 -22.13 -34.39
N LEU A 220 4.06 -22.70 -33.36
CA LEU A 220 3.75 -24.13 -33.31
C LEU A 220 2.76 -24.55 -34.42
N ILE A 221 1.91 -23.64 -34.90
CA ILE A 221 1.04 -23.90 -36.06
C ILE A 221 1.87 -24.22 -37.28
N GLN A 222 2.89 -23.39 -37.58
CA GLN A 222 3.78 -23.63 -38.72
C GLN A 222 4.60 -24.91 -38.54
N PHE A 223 5.08 -25.17 -37.33
CA PHE A 223 5.81 -26.40 -37.02
C PHE A 223 4.94 -27.65 -37.31
N ASN A 224 3.69 -27.66 -36.85
CA ASN A 224 2.77 -28.77 -37.11
C ASN A 224 2.27 -28.82 -38.56
N ALA A 225 2.19 -27.67 -39.24
CA ALA A 225 1.85 -27.61 -40.66
C ALA A 225 2.95 -28.24 -41.53
N ASN A 226 4.22 -28.08 -41.17
CA ASN A 226 5.33 -28.73 -41.89
C ASN A 226 5.21 -30.26 -41.85
N ASN A 227 4.73 -30.84 -40.74
CA ASN A 227 4.48 -32.27 -40.63
C ASN A 227 3.33 -32.78 -41.54
N LEU A 228 2.63 -31.91 -42.28
CA LEU A 228 1.67 -32.32 -43.30
C LEU A 228 2.29 -32.46 -44.69
N LEU A 229 3.53 -31.99 -44.87
CA LEU A 229 4.27 -32.06 -46.13
C LEU A 229 4.94 -33.43 -46.29
N SER A 230 5.50 -33.71 -47.47
CA SER A 230 6.32 -34.91 -47.68
C SER A 230 7.68 -34.79 -47.01
N ASP A 231 8.18 -35.89 -46.46
CA ASP A 231 9.53 -35.97 -45.92
C ASP A 231 10.44 -36.76 -46.88
N LEU A 232 11.71 -36.36 -47.00
CA LEU A 232 12.71 -37.06 -47.80
C LEU A 232 14.00 -37.17 -46.99
N ASP A 233 14.32 -38.38 -46.57
CA ASP A 233 15.50 -38.70 -45.78
C ASP A 233 16.56 -39.39 -46.63
N VAL A 234 17.82 -39.01 -46.40
CA VAL A 234 18.99 -39.65 -46.98
C VAL A 234 19.71 -40.41 -45.89
N VAL A 235 19.63 -41.74 -45.91
CA VAL A 235 20.24 -42.61 -44.90
C VAL A 235 21.57 -43.12 -45.41
N PHE A 236 22.64 -42.86 -44.67
CA PHE A 236 23.99 -43.34 -44.97
C PHE A 236 24.48 -44.23 -43.83
N ASN A 237 24.61 -45.53 -44.09
CA ASN A 237 25.13 -46.50 -43.13
C ASN A 237 26.43 -47.10 -43.66
N GLY A 238 27.46 -47.10 -42.81
CA GLY A 238 28.75 -47.71 -43.12
C GLY A 238 29.28 -48.45 -41.92
N ASP A 239 29.66 -49.71 -42.12
CA ASP A 239 30.39 -50.50 -41.15
C ASP A 239 31.72 -50.99 -41.73
N ILE A 240 32.70 -51.22 -40.85
CA ILE A 240 33.99 -51.81 -41.21
C ILE A 240 34.22 -53.00 -40.28
N GLY A 241 34.14 -54.21 -40.84
CA GLY A 241 34.39 -55.44 -40.11
C GLY A 241 35.88 -55.72 -39.85
N THR A 242 36.15 -56.63 -38.92
CA THR A 242 37.46 -57.23 -38.68
C THR A 242 37.49 -58.66 -39.21
N THR A 243 38.67 -59.16 -39.56
CA THR A 243 38.84 -60.58 -39.90
C THR A 243 38.78 -61.46 -38.63
N ALA A 244 38.29 -62.69 -38.75
CA ALA A 244 37.90 -63.55 -37.62
C ALA A 244 38.98 -63.76 -36.54
N ASP A 245 40.27 -63.67 -36.90
CA ASP A 245 41.39 -63.98 -36.00
C ASP A 245 42.11 -62.75 -35.43
N ASN A 246 41.71 -61.52 -35.78
CA ASN A 246 42.35 -60.31 -35.25
C ASN A 246 41.32 -59.19 -34.96
N PRO A 247 40.98 -58.94 -33.68
CA PRO A 247 40.01 -57.91 -33.28
C PRO A 247 40.48 -56.47 -33.53
N PHE A 248 41.75 -56.25 -33.90
CA PHE A 248 42.28 -54.94 -34.32
C PHE A 248 42.63 -54.88 -35.82
N GLY A 249 42.34 -55.96 -36.56
CA GLY A 249 42.58 -56.07 -38.00
C GLY A 249 41.40 -55.55 -38.82
N PHE A 250 41.09 -54.25 -38.71
CA PHE A 250 40.03 -53.61 -39.50
C PHE A 250 40.35 -53.73 -40.98
N ASN A 251 39.41 -54.27 -41.76
CA ASN A 251 39.59 -54.44 -43.20
C ASN A 251 38.49 -53.71 -43.98
N HIS A 252 38.90 -52.76 -44.82
CA HIS A 252 38.03 -51.98 -45.70
C HIS A 252 37.28 -52.86 -46.71
N SER A 253 37.83 -54.02 -47.11
CA SER A 253 37.19 -54.93 -48.06
C SER A 253 36.08 -55.79 -47.43
N THR A 254 35.97 -55.80 -46.10
CA THR A 254 34.87 -56.46 -45.36
C THR A 254 33.82 -55.47 -44.85
N GLY A 255 34.04 -54.17 -45.06
CA GLY A 255 33.07 -53.15 -44.71
C GLY A 255 31.92 -53.09 -45.71
N ARG A 256 30.72 -52.83 -45.21
CA ARG A 256 29.53 -52.60 -46.05
C ARG A 256 29.16 -51.13 -45.99
N LEU A 257 28.92 -50.53 -47.16
CA LEU A 257 28.37 -49.19 -47.30
C LEU A 257 26.97 -49.27 -47.93
N GLN A 258 26.00 -48.62 -47.31
CA GLN A 258 24.60 -48.55 -47.75
C GLN A 258 24.17 -47.09 -47.78
N VAL A 259 23.63 -46.66 -48.93
CA VAL A 259 22.96 -45.36 -49.09
C VAL A 259 21.51 -45.64 -49.47
N GLY A 260 20.57 -45.13 -48.67
CA GLY A 260 19.13 -45.25 -48.90
C GLY A 260 18.50 -43.86 -49.04
N LEU A 261 17.48 -43.77 -49.91
CA LEU A 261 16.55 -42.64 -49.94
C LEU A 261 15.22 -43.15 -49.41
N GLU A 262 14.69 -42.49 -48.39
CA GLU A 262 13.39 -42.76 -47.81
C GLU A 262 12.49 -41.56 -48.09
N TRP A 263 11.42 -41.78 -48.87
CA TRP A 263 10.45 -40.74 -49.19
C TRP A 263 9.10 -41.10 -48.58
N ASP A 264 8.60 -40.22 -47.72
CA ASP A 264 7.28 -40.37 -47.12
C ASP A 264 6.29 -39.40 -47.80
N ALA A 265 5.32 -39.97 -48.51
CA ALA A 265 4.33 -39.21 -49.27
C ALA A 265 3.16 -38.78 -48.35
N PRO A 266 2.60 -37.57 -48.53
CA PRO A 266 1.56 -37.02 -47.65
C PRO A 266 0.16 -37.56 -48.00
N LEU A 267 0.02 -38.88 -48.12
CA LEU A 267 -1.21 -39.53 -48.59
C LEU A 267 -2.18 -39.88 -47.44
N THR A 268 -1.66 -40.21 -46.26
CA THR A 268 -2.46 -40.67 -45.10
C THR A 268 -1.98 -40.05 -43.79
N ARG A 269 -2.13 -38.72 -43.63
CA ARG A 269 -1.64 -37.95 -42.47
C ARG A 269 -2.76 -37.54 -41.48
N VAL A 270 -3.57 -38.50 -41.02
CA VAL A 270 -4.75 -38.22 -40.16
C VAL A 270 -4.35 -37.77 -38.76
N ALA A 271 -3.31 -38.37 -38.18
CA ALA A 271 -2.82 -38.01 -36.85
C ALA A 271 -2.20 -36.60 -36.85
N GLU A 272 -1.38 -36.30 -37.86
CA GLU A 272 -0.75 -35.01 -38.11
C GLU A 272 -1.80 -33.93 -38.37
N ARG A 273 -2.85 -34.25 -39.14
CA ARG A 273 -4.00 -33.36 -39.36
C ARG A 273 -4.70 -33.03 -38.04
N ASN A 274 -4.92 -34.02 -37.18
CA ASN A 274 -5.54 -33.80 -35.88
C ASN A 274 -4.65 -32.92 -34.99
N ASN A 275 -3.31 -33.14 -34.99
CA ASN A 275 -2.35 -32.31 -34.29
C ASN A 275 -2.34 -30.86 -34.82
N TYR A 276 -2.39 -30.67 -36.14
CA TYR A 276 -2.50 -29.35 -36.76
C TYR A 276 -3.80 -28.64 -36.34
N ARG A 277 -4.95 -29.31 -36.43
CA ARG A 277 -6.24 -28.78 -35.96
C ARG A 277 -6.20 -28.40 -34.48
N GLN A 278 -5.59 -29.24 -33.66
CA GLN A 278 -5.37 -28.98 -32.24
C GLN A 278 -4.56 -27.70 -32.04
N SER A 279 -3.47 -27.50 -32.80
CA SER A 279 -2.64 -26.28 -32.71
C SER A 279 -3.39 -24.99 -33.06
N LEU A 280 -4.33 -25.03 -34.02
CA LEU A 280 -5.19 -23.90 -34.35
C LEU A 280 -6.15 -23.57 -33.19
N ILE A 281 -6.75 -24.59 -32.57
CA ILE A 281 -7.64 -24.43 -31.41
C ILE A 281 -6.86 -23.87 -30.20
N GLU A 282 -5.65 -24.39 -29.99
CA GLU A 282 -4.74 -23.92 -28.93
C GLU A 282 -4.35 -22.46 -29.12
N TYR A 283 -3.99 -22.05 -30.33
CA TYR A 283 -3.72 -20.63 -30.64
C TYR A 283 -4.96 -19.76 -30.42
N ALA A 284 -6.14 -20.18 -30.88
CA ALA A 284 -7.38 -19.43 -30.65
C ALA A 284 -7.70 -19.28 -29.15
N SER A 285 -7.43 -20.33 -28.35
CA SER A 285 -7.54 -20.30 -26.89
C SER A 285 -6.50 -19.37 -26.27
N ALA A 286 -5.24 -19.45 -26.69
CA ALA A 286 -4.13 -18.62 -26.23
C ALA A 286 -4.39 -17.14 -26.53
N ARG A 287 -4.91 -16.80 -27.71
CA ARG A 287 -5.31 -15.44 -28.07
C ARG A 287 -6.41 -14.90 -27.15
N ARG A 288 -7.45 -15.69 -26.87
CA ARG A 288 -8.50 -15.30 -25.90
C ARG A 288 -7.96 -15.11 -24.49
N ASN A 289 -7.01 -15.95 -24.07
CA ASN A 289 -6.34 -15.81 -22.77
C ASN A 289 -5.48 -14.54 -22.70
N TYR A 290 -4.79 -14.19 -23.79
CA TYR A 290 -4.01 -12.95 -23.88
C TYR A 290 -4.91 -11.71 -23.80
N VAL A 291 -6.02 -11.67 -24.54
CA VAL A 291 -6.99 -10.56 -24.44
C VAL A 291 -7.53 -10.44 -23.01
N ARG A 292 -7.89 -11.57 -22.38
CA ARG A 292 -8.33 -11.58 -20.97
C ARG A 292 -7.25 -11.04 -20.03
N TYR A 293 -5.97 -11.37 -20.26
CA TYR A 293 -4.86 -10.83 -19.47
C TYR A 293 -4.77 -9.31 -19.60
N VAL A 294 -4.85 -8.78 -20.83
CA VAL A 294 -4.87 -7.33 -21.09
C VAL A 294 -6.04 -6.65 -20.36
N ASP A 295 -7.24 -7.23 -20.45
CA ASP A 295 -8.43 -6.72 -19.75
C ASP A 295 -8.25 -6.69 -18.24
N GLN A 296 -7.68 -7.75 -17.65
CA GLN A 296 -7.41 -7.84 -16.22
C GLN A 296 -6.40 -6.79 -15.76
N VAL A 297 -5.33 -6.56 -16.53
CA VAL A 297 -4.36 -5.52 -16.23
C VAL A 297 -5.00 -4.13 -16.31
N ASN A 298 -5.78 -3.85 -17.37
CA ASN A 298 -6.50 -2.59 -17.52
C ASN A 298 -7.49 -2.35 -16.36
N GLN A 299 -8.27 -3.37 -15.99
CA GLN A 299 -9.18 -3.28 -14.85
C GLN A 299 -8.44 -3.00 -13.54
N GLY A 300 -7.31 -3.67 -13.31
CA GLY A 300 -6.46 -3.45 -12.13
C GLY A 300 -5.88 -2.04 -12.07
N LEU A 301 -5.39 -1.50 -13.20
CA LEU A 301 -4.90 -0.13 -13.31
C LEU A 301 -6.02 0.89 -13.06
N ARG A 302 -7.21 0.70 -13.67
CA ARG A 302 -8.39 1.54 -13.43
C ARG A 302 -8.78 1.56 -11.95
N ALA A 303 -8.81 0.40 -11.30
CA ALA A 303 -9.14 0.29 -9.87
C ALA A 303 -8.10 0.99 -8.99
N THR A 304 -6.80 0.82 -9.30
CA THR A 304 -5.69 1.46 -8.58
C THR A 304 -5.76 2.98 -8.71
N LEU A 305 -5.93 3.51 -9.92
CA LEU A 305 -6.05 4.95 -10.16
C LEU A 305 -7.26 5.55 -9.45
N ARG A 306 -8.45 4.93 -9.52
CA ARG A 306 -9.62 5.39 -8.76
C ARG A 306 -9.37 5.41 -7.26
N THR A 307 -8.67 4.40 -6.73
CA THR A 307 -8.32 4.33 -5.30
C THR A 307 -7.37 5.46 -4.91
N ILE A 308 -6.40 5.79 -5.78
CA ILE A 308 -5.48 6.92 -5.62
C ILE A 308 -6.27 8.24 -5.60
N GLU A 309 -7.19 8.43 -6.53
CA GLU A 309 -8.03 9.64 -6.59
C GLU A 309 -8.89 9.80 -5.33
N LEU A 310 -9.54 8.72 -4.88
CA LEU A 310 -10.30 8.71 -3.63
C LEU A 310 -9.41 9.02 -2.42
N ASN A 311 -8.20 8.47 -2.37
CA ASN A 311 -7.27 8.74 -1.28
C ASN A 311 -6.79 10.20 -1.27
N GLN A 312 -6.52 10.80 -2.45
CA GLN A 312 -6.21 12.24 -2.56
C GLN A 312 -7.34 13.11 -2.01
N MET A 313 -8.59 12.79 -2.30
CA MET A 313 -9.74 13.52 -1.73
C MET A 313 -9.86 13.30 -0.22
N ASN A 314 -9.73 12.06 0.24
CA ASN A 314 -9.74 11.73 1.66
C ASN A 314 -8.63 12.44 2.43
N PHE A 315 -7.46 12.64 1.82
CA PHE A 315 -6.35 13.37 2.43
C PHE A 315 -6.74 14.82 2.72
N GLU A 316 -7.43 15.50 1.79
CA GLU A 316 -7.94 16.85 2.01
C GLU A 316 -9.04 16.91 3.07
N LEU A 317 -9.91 15.90 3.08
CA LEU A 317 -10.95 15.79 4.10
C LEU A 317 -10.36 15.55 5.50
N ARG A 318 -9.35 14.69 5.62
CA ARG A 318 -8.63 14.47 6.88
C ARG A 318 -7.88 15.72 7.33
N ARG A 319 -7.29 16.48 6.41
CA ARG A 319 -6.71 17.79 6.72
C ARG A 319 -7.75 18.73 7.32
N ALA A 320 -8.94 18.81 6.72
CA ALA A 320 -10.02 19.63 7.25
C ALA A 320 -10.47 19.15 8.65
N ALA A 321 -10.51 17.85 8.91
CA ALA A 321 -10.78 17.28 10.23
C ALA A 321 -9.74 17.73 11.28
N VAL A 322 -8.44 17.60 10.98
CA VAL A 322 -7.37 18.10 11.86
C VAL A 322 -7.54 19.59 12.13
N ARG A 323 -7.88 20.39 11.12
CA ARG A 323 -8.13 21.83 11.30
C ARG A 323 -9.27 22.08 12.30
N VAL A 324 -10.37 21.34 12.18
CA VAL A 324 -11.49 21.42 13.13
C VAL A 324 -11.04 21.02 14.54
N ALA A 325 -10.25 19.96 14.69
CA ALA A 325 -9.72 19.54 15.98
C ALA A 325 -8.81 20.62 16.61
N ILE A 326 -7.97 21.29 15.81
CA ILE A 326 -7.18 22.44 16.29
C ILE A 326 -8.10 23.56 16.81
N SER A 327 -9.15 23.92 16.06
CA SER A 327 -10.12 24.92 16.51
C SER A 327 -10.89 24.49 17.77
N GLN A 328 -11.13 23.20 17.97
CA GLN A 328 -11.74 22.68 19.21
C GLN A 328 -10.82 22.84 20.42
N VAL A 329 -9.52 22.60 20.26
CA VAL A 329 -8.51 22.85 21.30
C VAL A 329 -8.46 24.33 21.64
N GLU A 330 -8.49 25.20 20.64
CA GLU A 330 -8.52 26.65 20.82
C GLU A 330 -9.77 27.11 21.60
N LEU A 331 -10.96 26.61 21.23
CA LEU A 331 -12.20 26.92 21.92
C LEU A 331 -12.21 26.40 23.37
N ALA A 332 -11.70 25.18 23.61
CA ALA A 332 -11.59 24.61 24.94
C ALA A 332 -10.63 25.43 25.83
N ARG A 333 -9.51 25.92 25.27
CA ARG A 333 -8.61 26.87 25.94
C ARG A 333 -9.34 28.16 26.30
N LEU A 334 -10.04 28.79 25.36
CA LEU A 334 -10.74 30.07 25.60
C LEU A 334 -11.73 29.95 26.76
N ARG A 335 -12.48 28.84 26.82
CA ARG A 335 -13.40 28.53 27.93
C ARG A 335 -12.70 28.33 29.26
N LEU A 336 -11.50 27.74 29.28
CA LEU A 336 -10.70 27.59 30.49
C LEU A 336 -10.16 28.94 30.99
N SER A 337 -9.88 29.88 30.08
CA SER A 337 -9.40 31.23 30.42
C SER A 337 -10.49 32.23 30.81
N GLU A 338 -11.77 31.94 30.52
CA GLU A 338 -12.88 32.86 30.81
C GLU A 338 -13.06 33.04 32.32
N PRO A 339 -13.02 34.28 32.85
CA PRO A 339 -13.22 34.52 34.27
C PRO A 339 -14.61 34.04 34.74
N PRO A 340 -14.72 33.40 35.93
CA PRO A 340 -16.02 32.96 36.44
C PRO A 340 -16.96 34.16 36.60
N LYS A 341 -18.19 34.04 36.08
CA LYS A 341 -19.21 35.09 36.17
C LYS A 341 -19.54 35.38 37.64
N PRO A 342 -19.74 36.64 38.05
CA PRO A 342 -20.08 36.98 39.43
C PRO A 342 -21.40 36.30 39.85
N GLY A 343 -21.33 35.29 40.71
CA GLY A 343 -22.50 34.55 41.22
C GLY A 343 -22.50 33.04 40.93
N ASP A 344 -21.67 32.55 40.01
CA ASP A 344 -21.56 31.11 39.71
C ASP A 344 -20.42 30.47 40.50
N ALA A 345 -20.72 29.98 41.70
CA ALA A 345 -19.87 29.03 42.41
C ALA A 345 -20.13 27.60 41.90
N GLY A 346 -19.81 27.34 40.63
CA GLY A 346 -19.95 26.04 39.97
C GLY A 346 -18.60 25.36 39.70
N PRO A 347 -18.57 24.02 39.44
CA PRO A 347 -17.36 23.24 39.19
C PRO A 347 -16.77 23.47 37.78
N THR A 348 -16.72 24.72 37.34
CA THR A 348 -16.37 25.12 35.96
C THR A 348 -14.93 24.84 35.58
N SER A 349 -13.99 24.76 36.53
CA SER A 349 -12.56 24.50 36.22
C SER A 349 -12.24 23.04 35.91
N THR A 350 -12.96 22.08 36.50
CA THR A 350 -12.66 20.65 36.31
C THR A 350 -13.28 20.08 35.05
N THR A 351 -14.47 20.55 34.64
CA THR A 351 -15.09 20.15 33.38
C THR A 351 -14.39 20.81 32.19
N THR A 352 -14.04 22.10 32.26
CA THR A 352 -13.30 22.77 31.17
C THR A 352 -11.89 22.22 30.99
N ALA A 353 -11.20 21.82 32.07
CA ALA A 353 -9.92 21.13 31.96
C ALA A 353 -10.06 19.74 31.30
N ARG A 354 -11.14 19.00 31.58
CA ARG A 354 -11.44 17.74 30.87
C ARG A 354 -11.74 17.97 29.41
N ASP A 355 -12.56 18.98 29.08
CA ASP A 355 -12.89 19.34 27.69
C ASP A 355 -11.60 19.64 26.87
N LEU A 356 -10.60 20.30 27.49
CA LEU A 356 -9.31 20.55 26.86
C LEU A 356 -8.51 19.26 26.63
N VAL A 357 -8.46 18.34 27.61
CA VAL A 357 -7.79 17.04 27.46
C VAL A 357 -8.46 16.19 26.38
N ASP A 358 -9.79 16.20 26.33
CA ASP A 358 -10.57 15.50 25.30
C ASP A 358 -10.30 16.10 23.91
N ALA A 359 -10.25 17.43 23.79
CA ALA A 359 -9.90 18.11 22.55
C ALA A 359 -8.46 17.80 22.09
N LEU A 360 -7.49 17.77 23.01
CA LEU A 360 -6.10 17.41 22.71
C LEU A 360 -5.98 15.94 22.27
N SER A 361 -6.72 15.05 22.91
CA SER A 361 -6.80 13.63 22.52
C SER A 361 -7.45 13.46 21.14
N GLY A 362 -8.50 14.24 20.85
CA GLY A 362 -9.14 14.31 19.54
C GLY A 362 -8.18 14.79 18.45
N LEU A 363 -7.41 15.85 18.72
CA LEU A 363 -6.38 16.36 17.82
C LEU A 363 -5.32 15.30 17.50
N ASN A 364 -4.81 14.58 18.50
CA ASN A 364 -3.84 13.50 18.26
C ASN A 364 -4.43 12.38 17.39
N ASN A 365 -5.66 11.95 17.67
CA ASN A 365 -6.33 10.93 16.86
C ASN A 365 -6.52 11.37 15.40
N ASP A 366 -6.88 12.63 15.16
CA ASP A 366 -7.04 13.18 13.81
C ASP A 366 -5.68 13.34 13.10
N GLN A 367 -4.61 13.67 13.83
CA GLN A 367 -3.24 13.69 13.30
C GLN A 367 -2.80 12.30 12.85
N ASP A 368 -3.03 11.27 13.68
CA ASP A 368 -2.71 9.88 13.33
C ASP A 368 -3.52 9.41 12.11
N ALA A 369 -4.80 9.77 12.04
CA ALA A 369 -5.65 9.45 10.90
C ALA A 369 -5.16 10.15 9.62
N PHE A 370 -4.73 11.42 9.72
CA PHE A 370 -4.17 12.17 8.60
C PHE A 370 -2.85 11.57 8.10
N LEU A 371 -1.94 11.24 9.03
CA LEU A 371 -0.69 10.54 8.72
C LEU A 371 -0.95 9.19 8.04
N SER A 372 -1.90 8.40 8.57
CA SER A 372 -2.26 7.10 8.02
C SER A 372 -2.75 7.21 6.56
N VAL A 373 -3.56 8.22 6.24
CA VAL A 373 -3.98 8.46 4.85
C VAL A 373 -2.79 8.78 3.94
N TRP A 374 -1.84 9.58 4.41
CA TRP A 374 -0.62 9.86 3.65
C TRP A 374 0.26 8.62 3.44
N VAL A 375 0.48 7.81 4.48
CA VAL A 375 1.26 6.56 4.33
C VAL A 375 0.59 5.63 3.32
N ASN A 376 -0.74 5.51 3.38
CA ASN A 376 -1.50 4.74 2.40
C ASN A 376 -1.35 5.29 0.99
N TYR A 377 -1.30 6.63 0.82
CA TYR A 377 -1.02 7.26 -0.47
C TYR A 377 0.35 6.84 -1.01
N GLU A 378 1.40 6.88 -0.20
CA GLU A 378 2.75 6.47 -0.62
C GLU A 378 2.82 4.98 -0.99
N VAL A 379 2.08 4.11 -0.30
CA VAL A 379 1.94 2.69 -0.69
C VAL A 379 1.25 2.56 -2.04
N LEU A 380 0.19 3.34 -2.29
CA LEU A 380 -0.50 3.36 -3.58
C LEU A 380 0.41 3.87 -4.71
N ARG A 381 1.27 4.86 -4.45
CA ARG A 381 2.27 5.34 -5.43
C ARG A 381 3.23 4.22 -5.84
N ARG A 382 3.78 3.50 -4.87
CA ARG A 382 4.65 2.33 -5.11
C ARG A 382 3.93 1.23 -5.88
N SER A 383 2.70 0.93 -5.49
CA SER A 383 1.87 -0.07 -6.17
C SER A 383 1.58 0.35 -7.62
N LEU A 384 1.29 1.62 -7.87
CA LEU A 384 1.10 2.13 -9.23
C LEU A 384 2.37 1.97 -10.06
N ASP A 385 3.52 2.41 -9.54
CA ASP A 385 4.81 2.31 -10.24
C ASP A 385 5.20 0.86 -10.58
N PHE A 386 4.93 -0.07 -9.66
CA PHE A 386 5.05 -1.50 -9.92
C PHE A 386 4.09 -1.99 -11.01
N ASN A 387 2.80 -1.61 -10.93
CA ASN A 387 1.78 -2.01 -11.89
C ASN A 387 2.00 -1.43 -13.29
N LEU A 388 2.68 -0.29 -13.39
CA LEU A 388 3.14 0.33 -14.64
C LEU A 388 4.40 -0.35 -15.20
N GLY A 389 5.11 -1.15 -14.40
CA GLY A 389 6.38 -1.77 -14.78
C GLY A 389 7.56 -0.80 -14.80
N THR A 390 7.42 0.39 -14.22
CA THR A 390 8.44 1.45 -14.20
C THR A 390 9.24 1.52 -12.89
N MET A 391 8.90 0.65 -11.93
CA MET A 391 9.53 0.58 -10.63
C MET A 391 11.04 0.36 -10.71
N LEU A 392 11.79 1.31 -10.15
CA LEU A 392 13.23 1.22 -9.95
C LEU A 392 13.53 0.90 -8.49
N LEU A 393 14.47 -0.02 -8.28
CA LEU A 393 14.98 -0.40 -6.97
C LEU A 393 16.44 0.02 -6.86
N ASP A 394 16.85 0.52 -5.70
CA ASP A 394 18.25 0.77 -5.40
C ASP A 394 19.03 -0.54 -5.18
N ASN A 395 20.34 -0.42 -4.94
CA ASN A 395 21.22 -1.58 -4.69
C ASN A 395 20.86 -2.37 -3.41
N ARG A 396 19.99 -1.86 -2.55
CA ARG A 396 19.49 -2.51 -1.34
C ARG A 396 18.08 -3.06 -1.54
N GLY A 397 17.50 -2.95 -2.74
CA GLY A 397 16.15 -3.38 -3.05
C GLY A 397 15.06 -2.42 -2.55
N VAL A 398 15.43 -1.17 -2.21
CA VAL A 398 14.49 -0.14 -1.77
C VAL A 398 13.97 0.62 -2.99
N TRP A 399 12.66 0.90 -3.01
CA TRP A 399 12.03 1.68 -4.08
C TRP A 399 12.61 3.09 -4.18
N VAL A 400 12.99 3.48 -5.40
CA VAL A 400 13.43 4.84 -5.73
C VAL A 400 12.21 5.64 -6.19
N ASP A 401 11.86 6.69 -5.43
CA ASP A 401 10.71 7.54 -5.73
C ASP A 401 10.92 8.28 -7.08
N PRO A 402 10.08 8.04 -8.11
CA PRO A 402 10.18 8.73 -9.40
C PRO A 402 9.65 10.18 -9.36
N GLY A 403 9.11 10.62 -8.22
CA GLY A 403 8.46 11.92 -8.06
C GLY A 403 7.05 11.94 -8.68
N PRO A 404 6.62 13.09 -9.24
CA PRO A 404 5.31 13.22 -9.87
C PRO A 404 5.12 12.24 -11.03
N ILE A 405 4.07 11.41 -10.98
CA ILE A 405 3.71 10.49 -12.06
C ILE A 405 2.67 11.18 -12.94
N ARG A 406 3.13 11.70 -14.08
CA ARG A 406 2.29 12.42 -15.05
C ARG A 406 2.82 12.21 -16.46
N VAL A 407 1.92 12.15 -17.43
CA VAL A 407 2.30 12.22 -18.84
C VAL A 407 2.61 13.69 -19.17
N PRO A 408 3.77 14.04 -19.77
CA PRO A 408 4.06 15.40 -20.21
C PRO A 408 2.98 15.86 -21.19
N ARG A 409 2.07 16.75 -20.76
CA ARG A 409 0.96 17.22 -21.57
C ARG A 409 1.41 18.34 -22.51
N SER A 410 1.37 18.09 -23.82
CA SER A 410 1.42 19.14 -24.84
C SER A 410 0.07 19.23 -25.56
N GLY A 411 -0.91 19.93 -24.98
CA GLY A 411 -2.15 20.34 -25.67
C GLY A 411 -3.48 19.94 -25.00
N PRO A 412 -4.62 20.51 -25.47
CA PRO A 412 -5.97 20.14 -25.02
C PRO A 412 -6.29 18.67 -25.30
N ARG A 413 -7.12 18.08 -24.44
CA ARG A 413 -7.60 16.69 -24.56
C ARG A 413 -8.42 16.55 -25.84
N GLU A 414 -7.83 16.04 -26.91
CA GLU A 414 -8.64 15.40 -27.95
C GLU A 414 -9.31 14.17 -27.31
N PRO A 415 -10.61 13.94 -27.53
CA PRO A 415 -11.25 12.69 -27.14
C PRO A 415 -10.54 11.57 -27.92
N ARG A 416 -9.53 10.94 -27.32
CA ARG A 416 -9.06 9.64 -27.80
C ARG A 416 -10.27 8.72 -27.71
N GLU A 417 -10.73 8.18 -28.84
CA GLU A 417 -11.62 7.03 -28.82
C GLU A 417 -11.03 6.03 -27.83
N GLU A 418 -11.83 5.57 -26.86
CA GLU A 418 -11.41 4.50 -25.98
C GLU A 418 -11.03 3.33 -26.88
N ILE A 419 -9.74 3.15 -27.13
CA ILE A 419 -9.26 2.03 -27.93
C ILE A 419 -9.77 0.80 -27.17
N PRO A 420 -10.64 -0.02 -27.78
CA PRO A 420 -11.19 -1.17 -27.10
C PRO A 420 -10.00 -2.00 -26.59
N PRO A 421 -10.05 -2.52 -25.36
CA PRO A 421 -8.90 -3.22 -24.74
C PRO A 421 -8.24 -4.31 -25.61
N GLY A 422 -8.98 -4.87 -26.58
CA GLY A 422 -8.49 -5.85 -27.55
C GLY A 422 -7.69 -5.32 -28.75
N GLU A 423 -7.58 -3.99 -28.94
CA GLU A 423 -6.75 -3.40 -30.01
C GLU A 423 -5.37 -2.96 -29.50
N ILE A 424 -5.22 -2.68 -28.20
CA ILE A 424 -3.92 -2.33 -27.63
C ILE A 424 -3.09 -3.61 -27.43
N GLY A 425 -2.10 -3.79 -28.30
CA GLY A 425 -1.07 -4.80 -28.12
C GLY A 425 -1.48 -6.24 -28.45
N VAL A 426 -2.63 -6.49 -29.08
CA VAL A 426 -2.86 -7.76 -29.77
C VAL A 426 -2.06 -7.71 -31.08
N PRO A 427 -0.94 -8.44 -31.19
CA PRO A 427 -0.25 -8.50 -32.46
C PRO A 427 -1.21 -9.08 -33.50
N VAL A 428 -1.48 -8.30 -34.55
CA VAL A 428 -2.23 -8.75 -35.71
C VAL A 428 -1.29 -9.65 -36.51
N TYR A 429 -1.23 -10.92 -36.13
CA TYR A 429 -0.67 -11.94 -37.00
C TYR A 429 -1.72 -12.30 -38.04
N PRO A 430 -1.34 -12.43 -39.33
CA PRO A 430 -2.25 -12.96 -40.32
C PRO A 430 -2.78 -14.30 -39.79
N GLU A 431 -4.10 -14.45 -39.77
CA GLU A 431 -4.69 -15.77 -39.50
C GLU A 431 -4.07 -16.73 -40.53
N PRO A 432 -3.41 -17.82 -40.08
CA PRO A 432 -2.79 -18.73 -41.01
C PRO A 432 -3.88 -19.29 -41.92
N GLU A 433 -3.73 -19.11 -43.23
CA GLU A 433 -4.65 -19.69 -44.20
C GLU A 433 -4.69 -21.20 -43.95
N PRO A 434 -5.86 -21.79 -43.65
CA PRO A 434 -5.94 -23.20 -43.36
C PRO A 434 -5.52 -23.97 -44.62
N LEU A 435 -4.46 -24.77 -44.51
CA LEU A 435 -4.05 -25.67 -45.60
C LEU A 435 -5.25 -26.56 -46.00
N PRO A 436 -5.45 -26.82 -47.30
CA PRO A 436 -6.49 -27.70 -47.78
C PRO A 436 -6.33 -29.06 -47.11
N ILE A 437 -7.37 -29.42 -46.36
CA ILE A 437 -7.36 -30.61 -45.53
C ILE A 437 -7.63 -31.80 -46.45
N PRO A 438 -6.74 -32.82 -46.52
CA PRO A 438 -7.08 -34.03 -47.26
C PRO A 438 -8.34 -34.64 -46.64
N GLU A 439 -9.37 -34.81 -47.47
CA GLU A 439 -10.62 -35.44 -47.07
C GLU A 439 -10.31 -36.84 -46.57
N ALA A 440 -10.81 -37.16 -45.38
CA ALA A 440 -10.84 -38.55 -44.97
C ALA A 440 -11.89 -39.21 -45.87
N ASN A 441 -11.47 -40.09 -46.78
CA ASN A 441 -12.37 -41.03 -47.42
C ASN A 441 -12.95 -41.93 -46.33
N VAL A 442 -14.01 -41.48 -45.68
CA VAL A 442 -14.92 -42.33 -44.95
C VAL A 442 -15.75 -43.03 -46.02
N PRO A 443 -15.68 -44.37 -46.16
CA PRO A 443 -16.54 -45.05 -47.11
C PRO A 443 -18.01 -44.74 -46.73
N GLU A 444 -18.73 -44.05 -47.61
CA GLU A 444 -20.17 -43.89 -47.47
C GLU A 444 -20.84 -45.27 -47.61
N GLY A 445 -21.15 -45.90 -46.48
CA GLY A 445 -21.91 -47.15 -46.47
C GLY A 445 -21.39 -48.17 -45.46
N GLY A 446 -21.67 -47.94 -44.18
CA GLY A 446 -21.34 -48.90 -43.13
C GLY A 446 -21.67 -48.37 -41.74
N GLY A 447 -22.96 -48.20 -41.45
CA GLY A 447 -23.41 -47.83 -40.11
C GLY A 447 -23.10 -48.93 -39.10
N TRP A 448 -22.09 -48.71 -38.27
CA TRP A 448 -21.95 -49.46 -37.02
C TRP A 448 -22.91 -48.85 -36.00
N LEU A 449 -24.14 -49.36 -35.98
CA LEU A 449 -25.07 -49.16 -34.88
C LEU A 449 -24.49 -49.84 -33.63
N ILE A 450 -23.96 -49.05 -32.70
CA ILE A 450 -23.70 -49.52 -31.33
C ILE A 450 -25.07 -49.71 -30.69
N ARG A 451 -25.51 -50.97 -30.61
CA ARG A 451 -26.75 -51.37 -29.92
C ARG A 451 -26.44 -51.41 -28.42
N ASN A 452 -26.84 -50.38 -27.69
CA ASN A 452 -26.80 -50.36 -26.21
C ASN A 452 -28.09 -51.00 -25.68
N ASP A 453 -28.10 -52.33 -25.54
CA ASP A 453 -29.10 -53.03 -24.72
C ASP A 453 -28.40 -53.54 -23.45
N VAL A 454 -28.63 -52.85 -22.34
CA VAL A 454 -28.32 -53.35 -20.98
C VAL A 454 -29.63 -53.82 -20.36
N PRO A 455 -29.78 -55.10 -19.99
CA PRO A 455 -30.83 -55.52 -19.07
C PRO A 455 -30.34 -55.41 -17.63
N ALA A 456 -31.20 -54.84 -16.79
CA ALA A 456 -31.04 -54.77 -15.35
C ALA A 456 -31.40 -56.10 -14.66
N ASP A 457 -30.75 -56.32 -13.52
CA ASP A 457 -31.15 -57.17 -12.38
C ASP A 457 -30.82 -58.68 -12.40
N GLY A 458 -29.95 -59.10 -11.46
CA GLY A 458 -29.91 -60.47 -10.90
C GLY A 458 -28.52 -61.10 -10.69
N GLU A 459 -27.93 -60.96 -9.50
CA GLU A 459 -27.04 -61.98 -8.88
C GLU A 459 -27.92 -63.07 -8.22
N PRO A 460 -27.44 -64.29 -7.87
CA PRO A 460 -26.04 -64.70 -7.65
C PRO A 460 -25.62 -66.12 -8.16
N ASP A 461 -24.33 -66.40 -7.99
CA ASP A 461 -23.74 -67.65 -7.43
C ASP A 461 -22.88 -68.60 -8.30
N ALA A 462 -21.76 -69.00 -7.66
CA ALA A 462 -20.89 -70.17 -7.83
C ALA A 462 -20.06 -70.42 -9.13
N ALA A 463 -18.72 -70.40 -8.96
CA ALA A 463 -17.76 -71.14 -9.80
C ALA A 463 -17.80 -72.66 -9.47
N PRO A 464 -17.44 -73.58 -10.39
CA PRO A 464 -16.02 -73.90 -10.58
C PRO A 464 -15.58 -74.31 -12.01
N GLY A 465 -14.31 -73.99 -12.33
CA GLY A 465 -13.35 -74.93 -12.94
C GLY A 465 -13.38 -75.23 -14.45
N GLY A 466 -12.34 -74.76 -15.16
CA GLY A 466 -11.60 -75.57 -16.14
C GLY A 466 -11.73 -75.17 -17.62
N GLY A 467 -10.61 -74.78 -18.24
CA GLY A 467 -10.43 -74.82 -19.70
C GLY A 467 -9.70 -73.62 -20.30
N GLU A 468 -8.45 -73.80 -20.68
CA GLU A 468 -7.54 -72.83 -21.29
C GLU A 468 -8.02 -72.31 -22.67
N ALA A 469 -7.86 -71.00 -22.92
CA ALA A 469 -7.48 -70.47 -24.23
C ALA A 469 -7.00 -69.01 -24.11
N SER A 470 -5.77 -68.79 -24.53
CA SER A 470 -4.99 -67.55 -24.47
C SER A 470 -5.67 -66.38 -25.19
N GLN A 471 -5.88 -65.25 -24.50
CA GLN A 471 -6.20 -63.97 -25.13
C GLN A 471 -4.95 -63.09 -25.21
N LEU A 472 -4.69 -62.63 -26.43
CA LEU A 472 -3.63 -61.71 -26.82
C LEU A 472 -3.76 -60.38 -26.07
N SER A 473 -2.69 -60.01 -25.40
CA SER A 473 -2.50 -58.73 -24.72
C SER A 473 -2.28 -57.59 -25.73
N ILE A 474 -3.19 -56.62 -25.74
CA ILE A 474 -2.97 -55.32 -26.38
C ILE A 474 -2.00 -54.54 -25.48
N HIS A 475 -0.79 -54.30 -25.97
CA HIS A 475 0.17 -53.41 -25.33
C HIS A 475 -0.34 -51.97 -25.38
N ALA A 476 -0.57 -51.38 -24.21
CA ALA A 476 -0.82 -49.95 -24.04
C ALA A 476 0.46 -49.15 -24.34
N TRP A 477 0.36 -48.14 -25.19
CA TRP A 477 1.41 -47.14 -25.39
C TRP A 477 1.52 -46.22 -24.15
N PRO A 478 2.72 -45.71 -23.81
CA PRO A 478 2.97 -44.98 -22.58
C PRO A 478 2.24 -43.63 -22.56
N GLN A 479 1.66 -43.31 -21.41
CA GLN A 479 1.07 -42.00 -21.09
C GLN A 479 2.15 -40.90 -21.14
N PRO A 480 1.81 -39.65 -21.52
CA PRO A 480 2.73 -38.52 -21.39
C PRO A 480 3.09 -38.27 -19.91
N PRO A 481 4.26 -37.68 -19.61
CA PRO A 481 4.69 -37.49 -18.23
C PRO A 481 3.69 -36.62 -17.46
N ARG A 482 3.35 -37.10 -16.25
CA ARG A 482 2.51 -36.37 -15.29
C ARG A 482 3.13 -35.01 -14.98
N ARG A 483 2.29 -33.97 -14.96
CA ARG A 483 2.62 -32.69 -14.33
C ARG A 483 3.12 -32.97 -12.91
N VAL A 484 4.22 -32.32 -12.53
CA VAL A 484 4.63 -32.20 -11.13
C VAL A 484 3.62 -31.25 -10.48
N ASP A 485 2.74 -31.81 -9.66
CA ASP A 485 1.84 -31.05 -8.81
C ASP A 485 2.68 -30.36 -7.72
N VAL A 486 2.70 -29.03 -7.75
CA VAL A 486 3.08 -28.21 -6.59
C VAL A 486 1.87 -28.21 -5.64
N PRO A 487 2.02 -28.53 -4.35
CA PRO A 487 0.86 -28.66 -3.47
C PRO A 487 0.17 -27.31 -3.28
N ALA A 488 -1.09 -27.25 -3.69
CA ALA A 488 -1.99 -26.15 -3.36
C ALA A 488 -2.42 -26.25 -1.89
N ILE A 489 -2.17 -25.19 -1.13
CA ILE A 489 -2.71 -25.01 0.22
C ILE A 489 -4.24 -24.82 0.09
N ALA A 490 -5.00 -25.73 0.69
CA ALA A 490 -6.45 -25.68 0.71
C ALA A 490 -6.96 -24.59 1.68
N GLY A 491 -7.64 -23.57 1.15
CA GLY A 491 -8.52 -22.69 1.91
C GLY A 491 -9.99 -23.13 1.73
N PRO A 492 -10.85 -23.05 2.77
CA PRO A 492 -12.22 -23.55 2.67
C PRO A 492 -13.11 -22.61 1.85
N ARG A 493 -13.93 -23.20 0.95
CA ARG A 493 -15.05 -22.51 0.30
C ARG A 493 -16.34 -22.73 1.10
N GLY A 494 -17.06 -21.65 1.37
CA GLY A 494 -18.45 -21.68 1.82
C GLY A 494 -19.12 -20.30 1.81
N ALA A 495 -20.17 -20.19 1.00
CA ALA A 495 -21.29 -19.25 1.04
C ALA A 495 -21.12 -17.79 0.55
N SER A 496 -21.94 -17.47 -0.44
CA SER A 496 -22.24 -16.17 -1.04
C SER A 496 -23.34 -15.40 -0.27
N GLY A 497 -23.11 -14.11 0.02
CA GLY A 497 -24.06 -13.13 0.58
C GLY A 497 -23.38 -11.75 0.81
N PRO A 498 -24.11 -10.60 0.79
CA PRO A 498 -23.55 -9.28 0.45
C PRO A 498 -22.71 -8.64 1.56
N GLY A 499 -21.67 -7.92 1.15
CA GLY A 499 -20.55 -7.47 1.98
C GLY A 499 -20.88 -6.38 3.00
N GLN A 500 -20.53 -6.65 4.26
CA GLN A 500 -20.16 -5.67 5.26
C GLN A 500 -18.65 -5.74 5.48
N ALA A 501 -18.00 -4.57 5.53
CA ALA A 501 -16.57 -4.43 5.78
C ALA A 501 -16.21 -4.96 7.18
N THR A 502 -15.23 -5.86 7.27
CA THR A 502 -14.66 -6.30 8.55
C THR A 502 -13.18 -5.95 8.63
N VAL A 503 -12.87 -5.15 9.63
CA VAL A 503 -11.55 -4.77 10.14
C VAL A 503 -10.87 -6.01 10.74
N ILE A 504 -9.66 -6.35 10.31
CA ILE A 504 -8.87 -7.45 10.88
C ILE A 504 -7.99 -6.88 11.99
N GLY A 505 -8.33 -7.17 13.25
CA GLY A 505 -7.44 -7.04 14.41
C GLY A 505 -6.68 -8.36 14.68
N PRO A 506 -5.57 -8.34 15.44
CA PRO A 506 -4.76 -9.53 15.65
C PRO A 506 -5.41 -10.51 16.64
N VAL A 507 -5.35 -11.79 16.28
CA VAL A 507 -5.83 -12.96 17.02
C VAL A 507 -4.85 -13.32 18.14
N ARG A 508 -5.35 -13.44 19.38
CA ARG A 508 -4.64 -14.05 20.51
C ARG A 508 -4.57 -15.57 20.31
N ALA A 509 -3.37 -16.14 20.32
CA ALA A 509 -3.16 -17.58 20.39
C ALA A 509 -2.90 -17.99 21.85
N ASN A 510 -3.74 -18.90 22.37
CA ASN A 510 -3.51 -19.61 23.61
C ASN A 510 -2.41 -20.67 23.40
N GLY A 511 -1.25 -20.46 24.01
CA GLY A 511 -0.20 -21.47 24.16
C GLY A 511 -0.14 -21.92 25.62
N VAL A 512 -0.54 -23.16 25.86
CA VAL A 512 -0.32 -23.88 27.12
C VAL A 512 1.14 -24.33 27.13
N ASP A 513 1.90 -23.95 28.16
CA ASP A 513 3.24 -24.47 28.39
C ASP A 513 3.30 -25.23 29.73
N LEU A 514 3.73 -26.49 29.65
CA LEU A 514 3.89 -27.44 30.73
C LEU A 514 5.40 -27.69 30.87
N SER A 515 6.09 -26.98 31.77
CA SER A 515 7.28 -27.51 32.45
C SER A 515 7.87 -26.49 33.42
N SER A 516 7.73 -26.75 34.72
CA SER A 516 8.82 -26.65 35.70
C SER A 516 8.28 -26.95 37.10
N TYR A 517 8.75 -28.09 37.61
CA TYR A 517 8.72 -28.49 39.01
C TYR A 517 9.71 -27.63 39.78
N GLU A 518 9.29 -27.00 40.89
CA GLU A 518 10.11 -26.83 42.10
C GLU A 518 9.22 -26.34 43.27
N GLU A 519 9.12 -27.18 44.30
CA GLU A 519 8.60 -26.86 45.66
C GLU A 519 9.68 -26.06 46.44
N PRO A 520 9.36 -25.25 47.49
CA PRO A 520 8.82 -25.81 48.75
C PRO A 520 7.95 -24.91 49.69
N GLN A 521 7.11 -25.60 50.49
CA GLN A 521 6.75 -25.42 51.93
C GLN A 521 6.00 -24.17 52.47
N GLY A 522 4.83 -24.42 53.11
CA GLY A 522 4.38 -23.70 54.33
C GLY A 522 2.87 -23.37 54.55
N ALA A 523 2.05 -24.35 55.00
CA ALA A 523 0.80 -24.39 55.84
C ALA A 523 -0.09 -23.13 56.18
N PRO A 524 -1.33 -23.27 56.75
CA PRO A 524 -2.49 -24.18 56.56
C PRO A 524 -3.86 -23.40 56.36
N PRO A 525 -5.05 -24.05 56.20
CA PRO A 525 -6.28 -23.37 55.76
C PRO A 525 -7.32 -23.11 56.89
N PRO A 526 -8.35 -22.27 56.64
CA PRO A 526 -9.64 -22.43 57.29
C PRO A 526 -10.80 -22.71 56.32
N GLN A 527 -11.57 -23.72 56.73
CA GLN A 527 -12.97 -24.08 56.46
C GLN A 527 -13.83 -22.86 56.05
N GLY A 528 -14.67 -22.90 55.01
CA GLY A 528 -15.84 -23.77 54.87
C GLY A 528 -17.10 -23.01 55.34
N GLY A 529 -18.03 -22.71 54.42
CA GLY A 529 -19.37 -22.22 54.80
C GLY A 529 -20.08 -21.35 53.76
N ARG A 530 -20.81 -21.97 52.84
CA ARG A 530 -22.06 -21.45 52.23
C ARG A 530 -23.22 -21.69 53.22
N PRO A 531 -24.36 -20.98 53.12
CA PRO A 531 -25.34 -21.19 52.04
C PRO A 531 -25.29 -20.15 50.91
#